data_AF-A0A351HVL8-F1
#
_entry.id   AF-A0A351HVL8-F1
#
_cell.length_a   1.000
_cell.length_b   1.000
_cell.length_c   1.000
_cell.angle_alpha   90.00
_cell.angle_beta   90.00
_cell.angle_gamma   90.00
#
_symmetry.space_group_name_H-M   'P 1'
#
loop_
_entity.id
_entity.type
_entity.pdbx_description
1 polymer ?
#
loop_
_entity_poly.entity_id
_entity_poly.type
_entity_poly.pdbx_seq_one_letter_code
_entity_poly.pdbx_strand_id
1 'polypeptide(L)' 'TEDSATTDFLKGGELIITTGMSCDSDSWLHDFITRLITQKSAGLILNTGRYLFVETISAAVIALCNEHHFP' A
#
# COMPACT_ATOMS: atom_id res chain seq x y z
N THR A 1 2.84 6.77 -23.36
CA THR A 1 1.83 7.01 -22.32
C THR A 1 1.98 5.89 -21.32
N GLU A 2 2.43 6.19 -20.11
CA GLU A 2 2.58 5.16 -19.07
C GLU A 2 1.18 4.75 -18.61
N ASP A 3 0.85 3.50 -18.92
CA ASP A 3 -0.47 2.93 -18.77
C ASP A 3 -0.76 2.74 -17.28
N SER A 4 -1.87 3.28 -16.80
CA SER A 4 -2.34 3.14 -15.41
C SER A 4 -2.87 1.72 -15.11
N ALA A 5 -2.41 0.72 -15.88
CA ALA A 5 -2.91 -0.64 -15.96
C ALA A 5 -2.38 -1.58 -14.86
N THR A 6 -1.52 -1.10 -13.96
CA THR A 6 -0.98 -1.96 -12.87
C THR A 6 -1.99 -2.19 -11.75
N THR A 7 -3.06 -1.39 -11.66
CA THR A 7 -4.09 -1.57 -10.62
C THR A 7 -5.11 -2.66 -10.95
N ASP A 8 -5.26 -3.10 -12.21
CA ASP A 8 -6.19 -4.19 -12.58
C ASP A 8 -5.54 -5.59 -12.51
N PHE A 9 -4.30 -5.70 -12.01
CA PHE A 9 -3.62 -6.97 -11.89
C PHE A 9 -4.08 -7.82 -10.70
N LEU A 10 -4.61 -7.18 -9.64
CA LEU A 10 -4.94 -7.85 -8.38
C LEU A 10 -6.36 -8.42 -8.45
N LYS A 11 -6.44 -9.75 -8.43
CA LYS A 11 -7.68 -10.53 -8.44
C LYS A 11 -8.18 -10.90 -7.04
N GLY A 12 -7.42 -10.53 -6.02
CA GLY A 12 -7.69 -10.81 -4.61
C GLY A 12 -6.91 -12.03 -4.11
N GLY A 13 -6.50 -11.98 -2.84
CA GLY A 13 -5.71 -13.01 -2.19
C GLY A 13 -4.20 -12.92 -2.43
N GLU A 14 -3.72 -11.94 -3.20
CA GLU A 14 -2.27 -11.75 -3.40
C GLU A 14 -1.61 -11.10 -2.19
N LEU A 15 -0.37 -11.50 -1.88
CA LEU A 15 0.52 -10.81 -0.95
C LEU A 15 1.39 -9.85 -1.74
N ILE A 16 1.31 -8.55 -1.43
CA ILE A 16 2.07 -7.51 -2.13
C ILE A 16 3.37 -7.23 -1.39
N ILE A 17 4.46 -7.02 -2.15
CA ILE A 17 5.75 -6.60 -1.61
C ILE A 17 6.23 -5.38 -2.40
N THR A 18 6.55 -4.27 -1.73
CA THR A 18 7.08 -3.07 -2.38
C THR A 18 8.08 -2.31 -1.52
N THR A 19 8.96 -1.55 -2.16
CA THR A 19 9.89 -0.61 -1.51
C THR A 19 9.34 0.82 -1.45
N GLY A 20 8.10 1.05 -1.91
CA GLY A 20 7.49 2.39 -1.93
C GLY A 20 8.13 3.38 -2.91
N MET A 21 8.82 2.88 -3.94
CA MET A 21 9.31 3.73 -5.03
C MET A 21 8.07 4.35 -5.71
N SER A 22 7.96 5.69 -5.74
CA SER A 22 6.77 6.52 -6.08
C SER A 22 5.89 6.99 -4.90
N CYS A 23 6.50 7.34 -3.77
CA CYS A 23 5.88 8.17 -2.73
C CYS A 23 5.82 9.64 -3.19
N ASP A 24 4.86 9.97 -4.04
CA ASP A 24 4.77 11.32 -4.61
C ASP A 24 3.86 12.26 -3.79
N SER A 25 3.27 11.76 -2.69
CA SER A 25 2.45 12.54 -1.76
C SER A 25 2.43 11.94 -0.34
N ASP A 26 2.12 12.77 0.65
CA ASP A 26 1.93 12.35 2.05
C ASP A 26 0.76 11.35 2.24
N SER A 27 -0.18 11.30 1.29
CA SER A 27 -1.35 10.40 1.33
C SER A 27 -1.17 9.11 0.53
N TRP A 28 -0.10 9.00 -0.27
CA TRP A 28 0.06 7.89 -1.22
C TRP A 28 -0.09 6.52 -0.56
N LEU A 29 0.53 6.30 0.59
CA LEU A 29 0.53 5.00 1.27
C LEU A 29 -0.88 4.63 1.74
N HIS A 30 -1.62 5.62 2.25
CA HIS A 30 -2.99 5.44 2.69
C HIS A 30 -3.89 5.06 1.50
N ASP A 31 -3.80 5.79 0.39
CA ASP A 31 -4.60 5.54 -0.80
C ASP A 31 -4.25 4.19 -1.44
N PHE A 32 -2.97 3.82 -1.42
CA PHE A 32 -2.48 2.54 -1.91
C PHE A 32 -3.06 1.38 -1.09
N ILE A 33 -2.92 1.41 0.25
CA ILE A 33 -3.45 0.38 1.13
C ILE A 33 -4.98 0.28 1.03
N THR A 34 -5.68 1.40 0.93
CA THR A 34 -7.14 1.43 0.73
C THR A 34 -7.54 0.64 -0.53
N ARG A 35 -6.78 0.78 -1.62
CA ARG A 35 -7.02 0.01 -2.85
C ARG A 35 -6.75 -1.48 -2.66
N LEU A 36 -5.66 -1.86 -1.99
CA LEU A 36 -5.34 -3.26 -1.71
C LEU A 36 -6.43 -3.96 -0.87
N ILE A 37 -6.92 -3.27 0.16
CA ILE A 37 -8.05 -3.74 0.98
C ILE A 37 -9.30 -3.91 0.11
N THR A 38 -9.62 -2.90 -0.72
CA THR A 38 -10.78 -2.94 -1.62
C THR A 38 -10.70 -4.10 -2.61
N GLN A 39 -9.51 -4.42 -3.10
CA GLN A 39 -9.23 -5.53 -3.99
C GLN A 39 -9.08 -6.88 -3.28
N LYS A 40 -9.24 -6.91 -1.94
CA LYS A 40 -9.15 -8.12 -1.10
C LYS A 40 -7.79 -8.81 -1.22
N SER A 41 -6.72 -8.04 -1.33
CA SER A 41 -5.37 -8.57 -1.20
C SER A 41 -5.18 -9.26 0.17
N ALA A 42 -4.26 -10.21 0.25
CA ALA A 42 -3.96 -10.94 1.48
C ALA A 42 -3.12 -10.13 2.47
N GLY A 43 -2.37 -9.13 2.01
CA GLY A 43 -1.55 -8.26 2.86
C GLY A 43 -0.50 -7.47 2.09
N LEU A 44 0.29 -6.68 2.82
CA LEU A 44 1.36 -5.85 2.27
C LEU A 44 2.65 -5.95 3.12
N ILE A 45 3.74 -6.42 2.51
CA ILE A 45 5.09 -6.28 3.06
C ILE A 45 5.72 -5.02 2.48
N LEU A 46 6.02 -4.08 3.38
CA LEU A 46 6.61 -2.80 3.03
C LEU A 46 8.08 -2.78 3.43
N ASN A 47 8.98 -2.74 2.44
CA ASN A 47 10.41 -2.63 2.70
C ASN A 47 10.80 -1.17 2.90
N THR A 48 10.97 -0.78 4.16
CA THR A 48 11.38 0.58 4.56
C THR A 48 12.88 0.80 4.36
N GLY A 49 13.31 2.03 4.13
CA GLY A 49 14.71 2.43 3.98
C GLY A 49 14.86 3.50 2.90
N ARG A 50 15.61 3.17 1.84
CA ARG A 50 16.09 4.12 0.81
C ARG A 50 15.01 5.01 0.17
N TYR A 51 13.76 4.55 0.11
CA TYR A 51 12.66 5.25 -0.59
C TYR A 51 11.43 5.53 0.28
N LEU A 52 11.31 4.85 1.43
CA LEU A 52 10.20 5.00 2.35
C LEU A 52 10.72 4.88 3.77
N PHE A 53 10.57 5.93 4.55
CA PHE A 53 11.03 5.99 5.92
C PHE A 53 9.91 5.53 6.88
N VAL A 54 10.26 4.92 8.00
CA VAL A 54 9.25 4.41 8.95
C VAL A 54 8.40 5.56 9.50
N GLU A 55 9.00 6.73 9.65
CA GLU A 55 8.39 7.95 10.15
C GLU A 55 7.30 8.49 9.21
N THR A 56 7.30 8.09 7.92
CA THR A 56 6.25 8.47 6.96
C THR A 56 5.02 7.57 7.05
N ILE A 57 5.07 6.48 7.83
CA ILE A 57 3.92 5.63 8.11
C ILE A 57 3.06 6.33 9.17
N SER A 58 2.04 7.04 8.70
CA SER A 58 1.17 7.83 9.58
C SER A 58 0.31 6.96 10.51
N ALA A 59 -0.10 7.53 11.64
CA ALA A 59 -1.04 6.87 12.56
C ALA A 59 -2.37 6.51 11.87
N ALA A 60 -2.78 7.28 10.86
CA ALA A 60 -3.98 7.00 10.07
C ALA A 60 -3.83 5.71 9.23
N VAL A 61 -2.64 5.47 8.65
CA VAL A 61 -2.34 4.21 7.94
C VAL A 61 -2.43 3.02 8.89
N ILE A 62 -1.83 3.12 10.07
CA ILE A 62 -1.87 2.05 11.08
C ILE A 62 -3.31 1.79 11.55
N ALA A 63 -4.10 2.85 11.77
CA ALA A 63 -5.51 2.73 12.14
C ALA A 63 -6.33 2.02 11.06
N LEU A 64 -6.14 2.40 9.79
CA LEU A 64 -6.80 1.77 8.64
C LEU A 64 -6.50 0.26 8.57
N CYS A 65 -5.23 -0.13 8.68
CA CYS A 65 -4.85 -1.54 8.64
C CYS A 65 -5.48 -2.33 9.80
N ASN A 66 -5.47 -1.78 11.02
CA ASN A 66 -6.06 -2.42 12.19
C ASN A 66 -7.58 -2.57 12.06
N GLU A 67 -8.28 -1.55 11.60
CA GLU A 67 -9.75 -1.58 11.39
C GLU A 67 -10.15 -2.70 10.42
N HIS A 68 -9.40 -2.83 9.33
CA HIS A 68 -9.68 -3.84 8.30
C HIS A 68 -9.01 -5.18 8.53
N HIS A 69 -8.27 -5.36 9.64
CA HIS A 69 -7.44 -6.54 9.91
C HIS A 69 -6.50 -6.87 8.73
N PHE A 70 -5.97 -5.84 8.07
CA PHE A 70 -5.11 -5.95 6.90
C PHE A 70 -3.64 -6.08 7.34
N PRO A 71 -2.99 -7.24 7.10
CA PRO A 71 -1.64 -7.50 7.56
C PRO A 71 -0.55 -6.89 6.66
#